data_AF-A0A4P5YY58-F1
#
_entry.id   AF-A0A4P5YY58-F1
#
_cell.length_a   1.000
_cell.length_b   1.000
_cell.length_c   1.000
_cell.angle_alpha   90.00
_cell.angle_beta   90.00
_cell.angle_gamma   90.00
#
_symmetry.space_group_name_H-M   'P 1'
#
loop_
_entity.id
_entity.type
_entity.pdbx_description
1 polymer ?
#
loop_
_entity_poly.entity_id
_entity_poly.type
_entity_poly.pdbx_seq_one_letter_code
_entity_poly.pdbx_strand_id
1 'polypeptide(L)'
;MKTCARSRILCLVAVATLVLAGCHTFNNVKSSHQSTSVVNYLYPNQANPVVQPAIPVLSLPLKVGVAFVPGDSGRASSYPVSGPLSEGQKYALINEVSESFKKFPFVKSIEVIPSSYLTPRGSFANLDQIRSMYGVDVIALLSYDQVQFTDTGLLSLTYWTLVGAYVVKGEKNDTQTMLDAAVYDIRSRKLLFRAPGISRVKNSATPVNLTEKLRLDRDEGFRLAAAELVTNLHRELELFRERVKKSPDEVKIVHQPGYTGGGSLGGWELGLVAALAVLGLRRRQSRSV
;
A
#
# COMPACT_ATOMS: atom_id res chain seq x y z
N MET A 1 -66.31 -15.05 -34.60
CA MET A 1 -65.71 -13.82 -34.00
C MET A 1 -64.76 -14.05 -32.81
N LYS A 2 -64.77 -15.19 -32.10
CA LYS A 2 -63.91 -15.42 -30.91
C LYS A 2 -62.43 -15.75 -31.22
N THR A 3 -62.11 -16.20 -32.43
CA THR A 3 -60.75 -16.57 -32.85
C THR A 3 -59.87 -15.37 -33.23
N CYS A 4 -60.47 -14.30 -33.77
CA CYS A 4 -59.74 -13.10 -34.18
C CYS A 4 -59.23 -12.27 -32.98
N ALA A 5 -59.97 -12.26 -31.86
CA ALA A 5 -59.57 -11.56 -30.62
C ALA A 5 -58.39 -12.25 -29.91
N ARG A 6 -58.34 -13.60 -29.89
CA ARG A 6 -57.22 -14.35 -29.29
C ARG A 6 -55.90 -14.16 -30.04
N SER A 7 -55.94 -14.05 -31.37
CA SER A 7 -54.75 -13.79 -32.17
C SER A 7 -54.15 -12.41 -31.92
N ARG A 8 -54.98 -11.39 -31.69
CA ARG A 8 -54.51 -10.01 -31.39
C ARG A 8 -53.86 -9.90 -30.01
N ILE A 9 -54.40 -10.61 -29.02
CA ILE A 9 -53.83 -10.67 -27.66
C ILE A 9 -52.48 -11.40 -27.68
N LEU A 10 -52.34 -12.50 -28.44
CA LEU A 10 -51.07 -13.22 -28.56
C LEU A 10 -49.97 -12.38 -29.19
N CYS A 11 -50.28 -11.60 -30.24
CA CYS A 11 -49.33 -10.67 -30.86
C CYS A 11 -48.93 -9.52 -29.93
N LEU A 12 -49.87 -8.97 -29.15
CA LEU A 12 -49.57 -7.92 -28.17
C LEU A 12 -48.65 -8.41 -27.05
N VAL A 13 -48.86 -9.64 -26.56
CA VAL A 13 -47.99 -10.26 -25.54
C VAL A 13 -46.60 -10.54 -26.12
N ALA A 14 -46.50 -11.04 -27.35
CA ALA A 14 -45.21 -11.29 -28.02
C ALA A 14 -44.40 -10.00 -28.24
N VAL A 15 -45.05 -8.91 -28.67
CA VAL A 15 -44.39 -7.60 -28.83
C VAL A 15 -43.97 -7.03 -27.48
N ALA A 16 -44.81 -7.16 -26.44
CA ALA A 16 -44.46 -6.72 -25.09
C ALA A 16 -43.24 -7.47 -24.53
N THR A 17 -43.12 -8.78 -24.78
CA THR A 17 -41.92 -9.56 -24.36
C THR A 17 -40.65 -9.16 -25.11
N LEU A 18 -40.76 -8.74 -26.38
CA LEU A 18 -39.61 -8.25 -27.16
C LEU A 18 -39.12 -6.86 -26.70
N VAL A 19 -40.02 -5.97 -26.28
CA VAL A 19 -39.63 -4.64 -25.76
C VAL A 19 -39.01 -4.76 -24.36
N LEU A 20 -39.47 -5.70 -23.53
CA LEU A 20 -38.90 -5.96 -22.20
C LEU A 20 -37.53 -6.64 -22.23
N ALA A 21 -37.23 -7.42 -23.29
CA ALA A 21 -35.91 -8.03 -23.49
C ALA A 21 -34.83 -7.04 -24.00
N GLY A 22 -35.23 -5.83 -24.41
CA GLY A 22 -34.33 -4.82 -25.00
C GLY A 22 -33.53 -3.97 -24.01
N CYS A 23 -33.82 -4.01 -22.71
CA CYS A 23 -33.18 -3.13 -21.73
C CYS A 23 -31.89 -3.67 -21.10
N HIS A 24 -31.39 -4.84 -21.48
CA HIS A 24 -30.22 -5.44 -20.82
C HIS A 24 -28.85 -5.12 -21.47
N THR A 25 -28.84 -4.43 -22.61
CA THR A 25 -27.62 -4.26 -23.45
C THR A 25 -26.97 -2.87 -23.37
N PHE A 26 -27.63 -1.89 -22.76
CA PHE A 26 -27.18 -0.48 -22.76
C PHE A 26 -26.46 -0.02 -21.49
N ASN A 27 -26.29 -0.87 -20.47
CA ASN A 27 -25.65 -0.49 -19.21
C ASN A 27 -24.14 -0.82 -19.14
N ASN A 28 -23.48 -0.97 -20.30
CA ASN A 28 -22.06 -1.26 -20.38
C ASN A 28 -21.22 0.01 -20.12
N VAL A 29 -21.20 0.49 -18.88
CA VAL A 29 -20.17 1.44 -18.46
C VAL A 29 -18.81 0.75 -18.62
N LYS A 30 -18.03 1.18 -19.61
CA LYS A 30 -16.69 0.65 -19.88
C LYS A 30 -15.71 1.26 -18.88
N SER A 31 -15.50 0.59 -17.75
CA SER A 31 -14.42 0.90 -16.81
C SER A 31 -13.55 -0.34 -16.61
N SER A 32 -12.24 -0.18 -16.70
CA SER A 32 -11.27 -1.23 -16.34
C SER A 32 -10.77 -0.97 -14.93
N HIS A 33 -10.86 -1.98 -14.06
CA HIS A 33 -10.36 -1.92 -12.67
C HIS A 33 -9.37 -3.05 -12.46
N GLN A 34 -8.19 -2.72 -11.95
CA GLN A 34 -7.13 -3.67 -11.63
C GLN A 34 -6.60 -3.37 -10.23
N SER A 35 -6.68 -4.32 -9.30
CA SER A 35 -6.29 -4.06 -7.90
C SER A 35 -5.62 -5.24 -7.20
N THR A 36 -4.79 -4.89 -6.22
CA THR A 36 -4.19 -5.74 -5.20
C THR A 36 -4.43 -5.03 -3.88
N SER A 37 -4.73 -5.77 -2.80
CA SER A 37 -5.12 -5.16 -1.53
C SER A 37 -4.40 -5.82 -0.36
N VAL A 38 -3.68 -5.00 0.41
CA VAL A 38 -3.06 -5.41 1.68
C VAL A 38 -4.14 -5.95 2.64
N VAL A 39 -5.32 -5.33 2.66
CA VAL A 39 -6.44 -5.76 3.53
C VAL A 39 -6.88 -7.17 3.17
N ASN A 40 -7.14 -7.43 1.88
CA ASN A 40 -7.58 -8.74 1.43
C ASN A 40 -6.52 -9.82 1.65
N TYR A 41 -5.23 -9.45 1.54
CA TYR A 41 -4.13 -10.37 1.80
C TYR A 41 -3.97 -10.69 3.29
N LEU A 42 -3.98 -9.69 4.17
CA LEU A 42 -3.75 -9.86 5.62
C LEU A 42 -4.99 -10.35 6.37
N TYR A 43 -6.19 -9.94 5.95
CA TYR A 43 -7.46 -10.16 6.62
C TYR A 43 -8.50 -10.78 5.67
N PRO A 44 -8.21 -11.92 5.04
CA PRO A 44 -9.06 -12.48 3.99
C PRO A 44 -10.49 -12.77 4.47
N ASN A 45 -10.66 -13.15 5.74
CA ASN A 45 -11.94 -13.59 6.30
C ASN A 45 -12.66 -12.49 7.09
N GLN A 46 -12.19 -11.25 7.04
CA GLN A 46 -12.73 -10.14 7.82
C GLN A 46 -12.93 -8.94 6.92
N ALA A 47 -14.19 -8.50 6.81
CA ALA A 47 -14.50 -7.27 6.08
C ALA A 47 -13.91 -6.05 6.82
N ASN A 48 -14.09 -5.99 8.14
CA ASN A 48 -13.57 -4.90 8.99
C ASN A 48 -12.67 -5.48 10.10
N PRO A 49 -11.36 -5.66 9.83
CA PRO A 49 -10.45 -6.18 10.84
C PRO A 49 -10.20 -5.13 11.94
N VAL A 50 -10.47 -5.50 13.19
CA VAL A 50 -10.07 -4.70 14.35
C VAL A 50 -8.62 -5.05 14.69
N VAL A 51 -7.69 -4.13 14.41
CA VAL A 51 -6.27 -4.31 14.73
C VAL A 51 -6.11 -4.29 16.24
N GLN A 52 -5.79 -5.44 16.83
CA GLN A 52 -5.56 -5.53 18.27
C GLN A 52 -4.23 -4.85 18.61
N PRO A 53 -4.19 -3.97 19.63
CA PRO A 53 -2.98 -3.25 20.00
C PRO A 53 -2.01 -4.20 20.72
N ALA A 54 -1.11 -4.83 19.97
CA ALA A 54 0.10 -5.42 20.52
C ALA A 54 1.22 -4.37 20.56
N ILE A 55 2.13 -4.45 21.53
CA ILE A 55 3.34 -3.60 21.56
C ILE A 55 4.39 -4.27 20.67
N PRO A 56 4.88 -3.62 19.61
CA PRO A 56 5.87 -4.18 18.71
C PRO A 56 7.23 -4.18 19.39
N VAL A 57 7.99 -5.26 19.19
CA VAL A 57 9.37 -5.36 19.70
C VAL A 57 10.33 -5.24 18.54
N LEU A 58 10.94 -4.07 18.41
CA LEU A 58 11.85 -3.77 17.30
C LEU A 58 13.28 -4.06 17.69
N SER A 59 13.85 -5.07 17.03
CA SER A 59 15.25 -5.44 17.19
C SER A 59 16.11 -4.60 16.26
N LEU A 60 16.83 -3.61 16.80
CA LEU A 60 17.70 -2.75 16.01
C LEU A 60 19.10 -3.36 15.84
N PRO A 61 19.70 -3.25 14.63
CA PRO A 61 19.14 -2.65 13.41
C PRO A 61 18.16 -3.58 12.67
N LEU A 62 17.10 -3.00 12.09
CA LEU A 62 15.97 -3.69 11.47
C LEU A 62 16.35 -4.44 10.20
N LYS A 63 15.80 -5.64 10.02
CA LYS A 63 15.81 -6.37 8.75
C LYS A 63 14.45 -6.22 8.07
N VAL A 64 14.42 -5.57 6.93
CA VAL A 64 13.18 -5.20 6.24
C VAL A 64 12.99 -6.05 5.00
N GLY A 65 11.87 -6.76 4.89
CA GLY A 65 11.42 -7.37 3.64
C GLY A 65 10.58 -6.39 2.84
N VAL A 66 10.76 -6.30 1.53
CA VAL A 66 9.87 -5.53 0.64
C VAL A 66 9.21 -6.49 -0.34
N ALA A 67 7.88 -6.48 -0.40
CA ALA A 67 7.12 -7.41 -1.22
C ALA A 67 5.93 -6.72 -1.89
N PHE A 68 5.59 -7.15 -3.09
CA PHE A 68 4.31 -6.81 -3.70
C PHE A 68 3.24 -7.84 -3.31
N VAL A 69 2.10 -7.34 -2.84
CA VAL A 69 0.96 -8.19 -2.49
C VAL A 69 0.38 -8.84 -3.76
N PRO A 70 0.10 -10.15 -3.72
CA PRO A 70 -0.48 -10.85 -4.87
C PRO A 70 -1.93 -10.38 -5.11
N GLY A 71 -2.35 -10.37 -6.37
CA GLY A 71 -3.75 -10.20 -6.75
C GLY A 71 -4.59 -11.41 -6.35
N ASP A 72 -5.91 -11.21 -6.24
CA ASP A 72 -6.83 -12.30 -5.93
C ASP A 72 -6.97 -13.19 -7.18
N SER A 73 -6.43 -14.41 -7.12
CA SER A 73 -6.48 -15.39 -8.22
C SER A 73 -7.85 -16.07 -8.38
N GLY A 74 -8.85 -15.67 -7.57
CA GLY A 74 -10.19 -16.27 -7.51
C GLY A 74 -11.07 -16.11 -8.76
N ARG A 75 -10.61 -15.39 -9.79
CA ARG A 75 -11.26 -15.39 -11.11
C ARG A 75 -10.26 -15.89 -12.13
N ALA A 76 -10.29 -17.19 -12.37
CA ALA A 76 -9.62 -17.86 -13.48
C ALA A 76 -10.09 -17.22 -14.80
N SER A 77 -9.43 -16.13 -15.18
CA SER A 77 -9.45 -15.61 -16.53
C SER A 77 -8.45 -16.48 -17.28
N SER A 78 -8.93 -17.30 -18.23
CA SER A 78 -8.15 -18.29 -18.97
C SER A 78 -7.09 -17.70 -19.94
N TYR A 79 -6.62 -16.50 -19.66
CA TYR A 79 -5.54 -15.82 -20.38
C TYR A 79 -4.46 -15.43 -19.37
N PRO A 80 -3.17 -15.58 -19.71
CA PRO A 80 -2.09 -14.98 -18.94
C PRO A 80 -2.13 -13.48 -19.21
N VAL A 81 -3.13 -12.80 -18.65
CA VAL A 81 -3.09 -11.36 -18.53
C VAL A 81 -2.04 -11.14 -17.47
N SER A 82 -0.85 -10.75 -17.94
CA SER A 82 0.16 -10.03 -17.16
C SER A 82 -0.54 -9.29 -16.04
N GLY A 83 -0.11 -9.49 -14.79
CA GLY A 83 -0.73 -8.78 -13.66
C GLY A 83 -0.85 -7.27 -13.94
N PRO A 84 -1.63 -6.53 -13.15
CA PRO A 84 -1.92 -5.09 -13.35
C PRO A 84 -0.70 -4.24 -13.72
N LEU A 85 0.47 -4.64 -13.19
CA LEU A 85 1.79 -4.10 -13.43
C LEU A 85 2.70 -5.17 -14.03
N SER A 86 3.59 -4.76 -14.94
CA SER A 86 4.68 -5.64 -15.39
C SER A 86 5.63 -5.99 -14.25
N GLU A 87 6.27 -7.16 -14.33
CA GLU A 87 7.27 -7.56 -13.32
C GLU A 87 8.43 -6.57 -13.23
N GLY A 88 8.82 -5.94 -14.36
CA GLY A 88 9.81 -4.88 -14.39
C GLY A 88 9.40 -3.64 -13.58
N GLN A 89 8.14 -3.18 -13.71
CA GLN A 89 7.60 -2.07 -12.92
C GLN A 89 7.56 -2.40 -11.42
N LYS A 90 7.16 -3.63 -11.06
CA LYS A 90 7.17 -4.08 -9.66
C LYS A 90 8.58 -4.06 -9.08
N TYR A 91 9.54 -4.62 -9.81
CA TYR A 91 10.94 -4.67 -9.37
C TYR A 91 11.54 -3.26 -9.25
N ALA A 92 11.27 -2.37 -10.21
CA ALA A 92 11.70 -0.98 -10.15
C ALA A 92 11.18 -0.26 -8.90
N LEU A 93 9.88 -0.36 -8.61
CA LEU A 93 9.32 0.27 -7.41
C LEU A 93 9.88 -0.35 -6.12
N ILE A 94 10.05 -1.67 -6.06
CA ILE A 94 10.68 -2.31 -4.90
C ILE A 94 12.09 -1.75 -4.68
N ASN A 95 12.87 -1.54 -5.74
CA ASN A 95 14.22 -0.99 -5.62
C ASN A 95 14.20 0.45 -5.12
N GLU A 96 13.34 1.32 -5.66
CA GLU A 96 13.20 2.72 -5.20
C GLU A 96 12.79 2.79 -3.72
N VAL A 97 11.82 1.96 -3.32
CA VAL A 97 11.39 1.83 -1.92
C VAL A 97 12.55 1.35 -1.05
N SER A 98 13.28 0.33 -1.50
CA SER A 98 14.45 -0.20 -0.80
C SER A 98 15.54 0.85 -0.62
N GLU A 99 15.83 1.64 -1.66
CA GLU A 99 16.78 2.75 -1.58
C GLU A 99 16.36 3.81 -0.56
N SER A 100 15.06 4.11 -0.46
CA SER A 100 14.53 5.02 0.56
C SER A 100 14.81 4.51 1.98
N PHE A 101 14.57 3.22 2.25
CA PHE A 101 14.87 2.59 3.54
C PHE A 101 16.38 2.58 3.87
N LYS A 102 17.26 2.37 2.89
CA LYS A 102 18.74 2.33 3.10
C LYS A 102 19.30 3.64 3.66
N LYS A 103 18.62 4.78 3.44
CA LYS A 103 19.04 6.09 3.95
C LYS A 103 19.00 6.19 5.48
N PHE A 104 18.33 5.26 6.15
CA PHE A 104 18.12 5.31 7.60
C PHE A 104 19.07 4.37 8.36
N PRO A 105 19.80 4.86 9.38
CA PRO A 105 20.84 4.10 10.08
C PRO A 105 20.31 2.98 11.00
N PHE A 106 18.99 2.88 11.15
CA PHE A 106 18.34 1.82 11.92
C PHE A 106 17.94 0.64 11.03
N VAL A 107 18.20 0.68 9.72
CA VAL A 107 17.95 -0.43 8.78
C VAL A 107 19.29 -1.15 8.52
N LYS A 108 19.33 -2.45 8.81
CA LYS A 108 20.50 -3.33 8.63
C LYS A 108 20.62 -3.82 7.20
N SER A 109 19.55 -4.44 6.72
CA SER A 109 19.47 -5.08 5.41
C SER A 109 18.05 -5.00 4.89
N ILE A 110 17.94 -5.05 3.57
CA ILE A 110 16.66 -5.05 2.87
C ILE A 110 16.65 -6.25 1.94
N GLU A 111 15.66 -7.11 2.13
CA GLU A 111 15.46 -8.31 1.33
C GLU A 111 14.28 -8.08 0.38
N VAL A 112 14.51 -8.28 -0.92
CA VAL A 112 13.45 -8.28 -1.91
C VAL A 112 12.75 -9.63 -1.85
N ILE A 113 11.45 -9.62 -1.55
CA ILE A 113 10.63 -10.84 -1.44
C ILE A 113 9.82 -11.00 -2.74
N PRO A 114 10.10 -12.04 -3.54
CA PRO A 114 9.30 -12.33 -4.73
C PRO A 114 7.82 -12.52 -4.39
N SER A 115 6.94 -11.94 -5.21
CA SER A 115 5.49 -12.06 -5.04
C SER A 115 4.99 -13.51 -5.11
N SER A 116 5.74 -14.41 -5.76
CA SER A 116 5.45 -15.84 -5.83
C SER A 116 5.51 -16.56 -4.48
N TYR A 117 6.17 -16.01 -3.47
CA TYR A 117 6.18 -16.56 -2.12
C TYR A 117 5.04 -16.03 -1.25
N LEU A 118 4.34 -15.00 -1.71
CA LEU A 118 3.13 -14.52 -1.06
C LEU A 118 1.94 -15.28 -1.63
N THR A 119 1.28 -16.05 -0.78
CA THR A 119 0.07 -16.77 -1.15
C THR A 119 -1.09 -15.76 -1.19
N PRO A 120 -1.88 -15.69 -2.28
CA PRO A 120 -3.11 -14.90 -2.28
C PRO A 120 -3.94 -15.23 -1.04
N ARG A 121 -4.39 -14.21 -0.30
CA ARG A 121 -5.17 -14.38 0.94
C ARG A 121 -4.40 -15.14 2.04
N GLY A 122 -3.06 -15.09 2.02
CA GLY A 122 -2.18 -15.86 2.91
C GLY A 122 -2.17 -15.43 4.38
N SER A 123 -2.73 -14.25 4.71
CA SER A 123 -2.79 -13.67 6.05
C SER A 123 -1.41 -13.49 6.72
N PHE A 124 -1.40 -13.12 8.00
CA PHE A 124 -0.17 -13.08 8.80
C PHE A 124 0.55 -14.44 8.90
N ALA A 125 -0.16 -15.56 8.76
CA ALA A 125 0.47 -16.89 8.79
C ALA A 125 1.48 -17.07 7.64
N ASN A 126 1.18 -16.55 6.45
CA ASN A 126 2.14 -16.56 5.34
C ASN A 126 3.31 -15.59 5.60
N LEU A 127 3.08 -14.46 6.27
CA LEU A 127 4.17 -13.58 6.70
C LEU A 127 5.12 -14.24 7.71
N ASP A 128 4.60 -15.06 8.63
CA ASP A 128 5.42 -15.83 9.57
C ASP A 128 6.36 -16.82 8.85
N GLN A 129 5.90 -17.40 7.75
CA GLN A 129 6.74 -18.25 6.88
C GLN A 129 7.82 -17.42 6.17
N ILE A 130 7.46 -16.28 5.57
CA ILE A 130 8.42 -15.37 4.92
C ILE A 130 9.50 -14.92 5.90
N ARG A 131 9.10 -14.54 7.12
CA ARG A 131 10.02 -14.19 8.21
C ARG A 131 11.01 -15.30 8.51
N SER A 132 10.53 -16.54 8.57
CA SER A 132 11.38 -17.70 8.87
C SER A 132 12.35 -18.01 7.72
N MET A 133 11.93 -17.85 6.46
CA MET A 133 12.75 -18.11 5.28
C MET A 133 13.79 -17.02 4.99
N TYR A 134 13.41 -15.75 5.10
CA TYR A 134 14.26 -14.60 4.76
C TYR A 134 14.90 -13.91 5.97
N GLY A 135 14.53 -14.31 7.19
CA GLY A 135 15.05 -13.73 8.42
C GLY A 135 14.70 -12.26 8.60
N VAL A 136 13.61 -11.79 8.01
CA VAL A 136 13.11 -10.40 8.11
C VAL A 136 12.19 -10.23 9.31
N ASP A 137 12.30 -9.11 10.02
CA ASP A 137 11.47 -8.81 11.19
C ASP A 137 10.32 -7.87 10.84
N VAL A 138 10.57 -6.93 9.94
CA VAL A 138 9.61 -5.96 9.43
C VAL A 138 9.36 -6.23 7.96
N ILE A 139 8.13 -6.07 7.49
CA ILE A 139 7.79 -6.18 6.07
C ILE A 139 7.06 -4.94 5.57
N ALA A 140 7.50 -4.41 4.43
CA ALA A 140 6.80 -3.40 3.64
C ALA A 140 6.02 -4.09 2.52
N LEU A 141 4.70 -4.08 2.65
CA LEU A 141 3.78 -4.63 1.66
C LEU A 141 3.33 -3.52 0.71
N LEU A 142 3.70 -3.66 -0.55
CA LEU A 142 3.27 -2.79 -1.64
C LEU A 142 1.99 -3.33 -2.27
N SER A 143 1.01 -2.44 -2.43
CA SER A 143 -0.21 -2.72 -3.17
C SER A 143 -0.46 -1.65 -4.21
N TYR A 144 -1.14 -2.05 -5.27
CA TYR A 144 -1.49 -1.27 -6.44
C TYR A 144 -2.98 -1.40 -6.74
N ASP A 145 -3.60 -0.28 -7.03
CA ASP A 145 -4.97 -0.18 -7.51
C ASP A 145 -5.04 0.89 -8.61
N GLN A 146 -5.67 0.57 -9.73
CA GLN A 146 -5.93 1.54 -10.79
C GLN A 146 -7.30 1.33 -11.41
N VAL A 147 -8.00 2.45 -11.60
CA VAL A 147 -9.27 2.52 -12.30
C VAL A 147 -9.17 3.49 -13.48
N GLN A 148 -9.69 3.05 -14.62
CA GLN A 148 -9.78 3.85 -15.83
C GLN A 148 -11.24 4.00 -16.26
N PHE A 149 -11.68 5.24 -16.40
CA PHE A 149 -13.03 5.60 -16.81
C PHE A 149 -13.02 6.07 -18.26
N THR A 150 -13.75 5.40 -19.16
CA THR A 150 -13.84 5.83 -20.58
C THR A 150 -15.13 6.57 -20.92
N ASP A 151 -16.07 6.68 -19.97
CA ASP A 151 -17.34 7.36 -20.15
C ASP A 151 -17.73 8.22 -18.94
N THR A 152 -18.58 9.21 -19.15
CA THR A 152 -19.16 10.03 -18.07
C THR A 152 -20.25 9.24 -17.36
N GLY A 153 -20.11 8.99 -16.07
CA GLY A 153 -21.14 8.36 -15.25
C GLY A 153 -20.95 8.65 -13.77
N LEU A 154 -22.06 8.64 -13.01
CA LEU A 154 -22.09 8.75 -11.54
C LEU A 154 -21.54 7.48 -10.85
N LEU A 155 -20.42 6.94 -11.32
CA LEU A 155 -19.71 5.89 -10.60
C LEU A 155 -18.88 6.55 -9.51
N SER A 156 -19.39 6.47 -8.29
CA SER A 156 -18.62 6.70 -7.07
C SER A 156 -18.11 5.35 -6.56
N LEU A 157 -16.83 5.03 -6.80
CA LEU A 157 -16.23 3.86 -6.17
C LEU A 157 -15.82 4.22 -4.74
N THR A 158 -16.38 3.51 -3.77
CA THR A 158 -15.95 3.55 -2.36
C THR A 158 -14.84 2.52 -2.15
N TYR A 159 -13.60 2.97 -2.03
CA TYR A 159 -12.45 2.11 -1.77
C TYR A 159 -12.32 1.84 -0.27
N TRP A 160 -12.24 0.58 0.14
CA TRP A 160 -11.86 0.22 1.51
C TRP A 160 -10.34 0.17 1.61
N THR A 161 -9.74 1.28 2.05
CA THR A 161 -8.36 1.28 2.53
C THR A 161 -8.33 0.86 4.00
N LEU A 162 -7.16 0.48 4.51
CA LEU A 162 -6.96 0.08 5.92
C LEU A 162 -7.45 1.13 6.97
N VAL A 163 -7.82 2.35 6.55
CA VAL A 163 -8.23 3.47 7.43
C VAL A 163 -9.56 4.12 7.00
N GLY A 164 -10.25 3.62 5.96
CA GLY A 164 -11.59 4.11 5.63
C GLY A 164 -11.97 4.08 4.14
N ALA A 165 -13.23 4.45 3.90
CA ALA A 165 -13.84 4.53 2.58
C ALA A 165 -13.37 5.80 1.84
N TYR A 166 -12.60 5.64 0.77
CA TYR A 166 -12.24 6.75 -0.14
C TYR A 166 -13.23 6.77 -1.31
N VAL A 167 -13.85 7.92 -1.60
CA VAL A 167 -14.83 8.02 -2.70
C VAL A 167 -14.19 8.70 -3.90
N VAL A 168 -14.07 7.97 -5.00
CA VAL A 168 -13.60 8.52 -6.28
C VAL A 168 -14.78 8.77 -7.19
N LYS A 169 -14.86 9.99 -7.73
CA LYS A 169 -15.79 10.33 -8.81
C LYS A 169 -15.16 9.93 -10.15
N GLY A 170 -15.88 9.11 -10.93
CA GLY A 170 -15.50 8.81 -12.31
C GLY A 170 -15.77 9.99 -13.24
N GLU A 171 -14.73 10.47 -13.91
CA GLU A 171 -14.85 11.43 -15.03
C GLU A 171 -14.42 10.73 -16.33
N LYS A 172 -14.94 11.20 -17.47
CA LYS A 172 -14.60 10.60 -18.77
C LYS A 172 -13.11 10.76 -19.07
N ASN A 173 -12.50 9.67 -19.55
CA ASN A 173 -11.07 9.57 -19.87
C ASN A 173 -10.17 9.95 -18.69
N ASP A 174 -10.51 9.43 -17.51
CA ASP A 174 -9.79 9.66 -16.27
C ASP A 174 -9.16 8.34 -15.81
N THR A 175 -7.84 8.35 -15.57
CA THR A 175 -7.09 7.25 -15.00
C THR A 175 -6.66 7.64 -13.59
N GLN A 176 -7.13 6.91 -12.60
CA GLN A 176 -6.75 7.11 -11.21
C GLN A 176 -5.95 5.93 -10.72
N THR A 177 -4.78 6.21 -10.15
CA THR A 177 -3.87 5.19 -9.63
C THR A 177 -3.62 5.45 -8.17
N MET A 178 -3.60 4.38 -7.38
CA MET A 178 -3.22 4.39 -5.98
C MET A 178 -2.19 3.29 -5.74
N LEU A 179 -1.09 3.66 -5.12
CA LEU A 179 -0.11 2.77 -4.56
C LEU A 179 -0.10 2.97 -3.04
N ASP A 180 0.05 1.88 -2.29
CA ASP A 180 0.15 1.96 -0.83
C ASP A 180 1.27 1.04 -0.36
N ALA A 181 2.17 1.60 0.45
CA ALA A 181 3.19 0.86 1.18
C ALA A 181 2.76 0.75 2.65
N ALA A 182 2.40 -0.45 3.09
CA ALA A 182 2.04 -0.72 4.48
C ALA A 182 3.17 -1.47 5.18
N VAL A 183 3.72 -0.88 6.25
CA VAL A 183 4.89 -1.42 6.95
C VAL A 183 4.46 -2.05 8.26
N TYR A 184 4.72 -3.34 8.42
CA TYR A 184 4.30 -4.14 9.58
C TYR A 184 5.50 -4.73 10.31
N ASP A 185 5.44 -4.76 11.64
CA ASP A 185 6.20 -5.74 12.42
C ASP A 185 5.48 -7.09 12.34
N ILE A 186 6.16 -8.10 11.81
CA ILE A 186 5.54 -9.40 11.52
C ILE A 186 5.13 -10.08 12.84
N ARG A 187 5.99 -9.99 13.88
CA ARG A 187 5.78 -10.66 15.17
C ARG A 187 4.57 -10.15 15.92
N SER A 188 4.48 -8.84 16.10
CA SER A 188 3.36 -8.23 16.81
C SER A 188 2.13 -8.04 15.93
N ARG A 189 2.24 -8.29 14.62
CA ARG A 189 1.19 -8.03 13.62
C ARG A 189 0.74 -6.56 13.63
N LYS A 190 1.60 -5.68 14.13
CA LYS A 190 1.30 -4.26 14.28
C LYS A 190 1.73 -3.50 13.03
N LEU A 191 0.82 -2.69 12.53
CA LEU A 191 1.12 -1.67 11.53
C LEU A 191 2.00 -0.60 12.18
N LEU A 192 3.21 -0.42 11.65
CA LEU A 192 4.14 0.61 12.11
C LEU A 192 3.76 1.97 11.53
N PHE A 193 3.56 2.02 10.21
CA PHE A 193 3.10 3.19 9.48
C PHE A 193 2.68 2.80 8.05
N ARG A 194 2.12 3.76 7.31
CA ARG A 194 1.76 3.64 5.90
C ARG A 194 2.26 4.83 5.10
N ALA A 195 2.58 4.60 3.83
CA ALA A 195 2.93 5.64 2.89
C ALA A 195 2.12 5.45 1.59
N PRO A 196 1.04 6.23 1.39
CA PRO A 196 0.27 6.21 0.15
C PRO A 196 0.94 7.06 -0.93
N GLY A 197 0.68 6.73 -2.19
CA GLY A 197 0.93 7.58 -3.35
C GLY A 197 -0.25 7.48 -4.30
N ILE A 198 -0.72 8.62 -4.79
CA ILE A 198 -1.91 8.70 -5.63
C ILE A 198 -1.60 9.49 -6.90
N SER A 199 -2.33 9.19 -7.96
CA SER A 199 -2.25 10.00 -9.16
C SER A 199 -3.56 10.01 -9.89
N ARG A 200 -3.73 11.09 -10.66
CA ARG A 200 -4.87 11.28 -11.54
C ARG A 200 -4.37 11.81 -12.86
N VAL A 201 -4.60 11.04 -13.92
CA VAL A 201 -4.24 11.40 -15.29
C VAL A 201 -5.54 11.53 -16.07
N LYS A 202 -5.87 12.77 -16.44
CA LYS A 202 -7.05 13.09 -17.24
C LYS A 202 -6.62 13.38 -18.68
N ASN A 203 -7.32 12.81 -19.65
CA ASN A 203 -7.02 13.04 -21.06
C ASN A 203 -8.25 13.24 -21.94
N SER A 204 -8.03 13.74 -23.15
CA SER A 204 -9.02 13.73 -24.22
C SER A 204 -8.59 12.72 -25.27
N ALA A 205 -9.29 11.59 -25.35
CA ALA A 205 -9.04 10.57 -26.36
C ALA A 205 -10.19 10.50 -27.37
N THR A 206 -9.86 10.42 -28.65
CA THR A 206 -10.82 10.04 -29.70
C THR A 206 -11.05 8.52 -29.65
N PRO A 207 -12.20 8.00 -30.11
CA PRO A 207 -12.49 6.57 -30.06
C PRO A 207 -11.43 5.68 -30.74
N VAL A 208 -10.76 6.20 -31.77
CA VAL A 208 -9.76 5.45 -32.57
C VAL A 208 -8.46 5.22 -31.78
N ASN A 209 -8.04 6.17 -30.94
CA ASN A 209 -6.78 6.10 -30.21
C ASN A 209 -6.97 5.79 -28.71
N LEU A 210 -8.20 5.49 -28.28
CA LEU A 210 -8.55 5.33 -26.87
C LEU A 210 -7.69 4.27 -26.18
N THR A 211 -7.52 3.09 -26.78
CA THR A 211 -6.77 1.98 -26.17
C THR A 211 -5.29 2.31 -25.95
N GLU A 212 -4.65 2.95 -26.94
CA GLU A 212 -3.25 3.38 -26.80
C GLU A 212 -3.12 4.46 -25.73
N LYS A 213 -4.03 5.45 -25.74
CA LYS A 213 -4.00 6.53 -24.76
C LYS A 213 -4.19 6.03 -23.34
N LEU A 214 -5.12 5.08 -23.13
CA LEU A 214 -5.33 4.44 -21.84
C LEU A 214 -4.09 3.68 -21.35
N ARG A 215 -3.35 3.02 -22.24
CA ARG A 215 -2.10 2.36 -21.86
C ARG A 215 -1.05 3.37 -21.39
N LEU A 216 -0.91 4.48 -22.12
CA LEU A 216 0.00 5.57 -21.74
C LEU A 216 -0.41 6.23 -20.43
N ASP A 217 -1.70 6.50 -20.25
CA ASP A 217 -2.24 7.11 -19.03
C ASP A 217 -2.08 6.18 -17.82
N ARG A 218 -2.17 4.86 -18.02
CA ARG A 218 -1.86 3.86 -16.99
C ARG A 218 -0.40 3.93 -16.55
N ASP A 219 0.51 3.89 -17.52
CA ASP A 219 1.94 3.85 -17.24
C ASP A 219 2.40 5.15 -16.57
N GLU A 220 1.87 6.30 -17.02
CA GLU A 220 2.11 7.61 -16.40
C GLU A 220 1.48 7.71 -15.00
N GLY A 221 0.24 7.24 -14.83
CA GLY A 221 -0.43 7.20 -13.54
C GLY A 221 0.37 6.40 -12.51
N PHE A 222 0.89 5.24 -12.90
CA PHE A 222 1.77 4.45 -12.05
C PHE A 222 3.05 5.21 -11.67
N ARG A 223 3.74 5.81 -12.64
CA ARG A 223 4.99 6.56 -12.42
C ARG A 223 4.80 7.73 -11.44
N LEU A 224 3.72 8.50 -11.62
CA LEU A 224 3.39 9.62 -10.74
C LEU A 224 3.06 9.17 -9.32
N ALA A 225 2.23 8.13 -9.17
CA ALA A 225 1.87 7.58 -7.87
C ALA A 225 3.08 6.96 -7.16
N ALA A 226 3.98 6.32 -7.91
CA ALA A 226 5.22 5.74 -7.38
C ALA A 226 6.16 6.82 -6.83
N ALA A 227 6.36 7.90 -7.57
CA ALA A 227 7.15 9.03 -7.12
C ALA A 227 6.59 9.65 -5.82
N GLU A 228 5.27 9.88 -5.77
CA GLU A 228 4.63 10.40 -4.55
C GLU A 228 4.75 9.41 -3.37
N LEU A 229 4.57 8.11 -3.62
CA LEU A 229 4.74 7.07 -2.59
C LEU A 229 6.14 7.11 -1.99
N VAL A 230 7.19 7.21 -2.81
CA VAL A 230 8.59 7.24 -2.34
C VAL A 230 8.86 8.49 -1.51
N THR A 231 8.33 9.65 -1.94
CA THR A 231 8.42 10.90 -1.15
C THR A 231 7.70 10.76 0.20
N ASN A 232 6.48 10.23 0.21
CA ASN A 232 5.71 10.02 1.43
C ASN A 232 6.37 8.98 2.35
N LEU A 233 6.96 7.93 1.79
CA LEU A 233 7.68 6.90 2.54
C LEU A 233 8.85 7.50 3.31
N HIS A 234 9.62 8.38 2.68
CA HIS A 234 10.73 9.06 3.34
C HIS A 234 10.25 9.88 4.55
N ARG A 235 9.18 10.67 4.37
CA ARG A 235 8.57 11.47 5.43
C ARG A 235 8.06 10.59 6.58
N GLU A 236 7.37 9.51 6.28
CA GLU A 236 6.80 8.61 7.30
C GLU A 236 7.90 7.86 8.08
N LEU A 237 9.02 7.54 7.43
CA LEU A 237 10.19 6.95 8.10
C LEU A 237 10.84 7.93 9.09
N GLU A 238 10.94 9.22 8.74
CA GLU A 238 11.42 10.25 9.67
C GLU A 238 10.47 10.43 10.86
N LEU A 239 9.16 10.54 10.59
CA LEU A 239 8.14 10.63 11.64
C LEU A 239 8.13 9.40 12.55
N PHE A 240 8.30 8.21 11.98
CA PHE A 240 8.41 6.98 12.73
C PHE A 240 9.64 6.99 13.65
N ARG A 241 10.82 7.40 13.12
CA ARG A 241 12.05 7.55 13.91
C ARG A 241 11.84 8.50 15.09
N GLU A 242 11.18 9.63 14.88
CA GLU A 242 10.89 10.57 15.97
C GLU A 242 9.90 10.01 16.99
N ARG A 243 8.82 9.36 16.53
CA ARG A 243 7.80 8.78 17.40
C ARG A 243 8.38 7.72 18.33
N VAL A 244 9.22 6.84 17.78
CA VAL A 244 9.92 5.79 18.54
C VAL A 244 10.87 6.37 19.59
N LYS A 245 11.45 7.55 19.36
CA LYS A 245 12.26 8.25 20.38
C LYS A 245 11.43 8.92 21.47
N LYS A 246 10.26 9.47 21.11
CA LYS A 246 9.39 10.25 22.01
C LYS A 246 8.48 9.37 22.87
N SER A 247 8.07 8.21 22.37
CA SER A 247 7.10 7.31 23.03
C SER A 247 7.65 5.88 23.18
N PRO A 248 8.55 5.61 24.13
CA PRO A 248 9.08 4.26 24.36
C PRO A 248 8.01 3.24 24.79
N ASP A 249 6.85 3.70 25.28
CA ASP A 249 5.73 2.84 25.70
C ASP A 249 4.94 2.25 24.51
N GLU A 250 5.04 2.87 23.32
CA GLU A 250 4.33 2.40 22.12
C GLU A 250 5.12 1.34 21.32
N VAL A 251 6.44 1.28 21.53
CA VAL A 251 7.40 0.44 20.80
C VAL A 251 8.56 0.04 21.73
N LYS A 252 8.72 -1.26 21.97
CA LYS A 252 9.85 -1.77 22.75
C LYS A 252 11.08 -1.95 21.85
N ILE A 253 12.10 -1.13 22.06
CA ILE A 253 13.36 -1.21 21.31
C ILE A 253 14.31 -2.21 22.00
N VAL A 254 14.84 -3.17 21.24
CA VAL A 254 15.89 -4.09 21.71
C VAL A 254 17.11 -3.88 20.81
N HIS A 255 18.24 -3.49 21.41
CA HIS A 255 19.49 -3.31 20.67
C HIS A 255 20.25 -4.64 20.60
N GLN A 256 20.64 -5.05 19.39
CA GLN A 256 21.56 -6.18 19.24
C GLN A 256 22.96 -5.81 19.77
N PRO A 257 23.72 -6.77 20.35
CA PRO A 257 25.07 -6.53 20.84
C PRO A 257 25.95 -5.86 19.75
N GLY A 258 26.57 -4.72 20.09
CA GLY A 258 27.45 -3.97 19.18
C GLY A 258 26.77 -2.82 18.39
N TYR A 259 25.46 -2.59 18.53
CA TYR A 259 24.79 -1.46 17.89
C TYR A 259 24.53 -0.30 18.88
N THR A 260 25.27 0.79 18.73
CA THR A 260 25.06 2.07 19.44
C THR A 260 24.36 3.07 18.53
N GLY A 261 23.05 2.87 18.32
CA GLY A 261 22.23 3.81 17.56
C GLY A 261 22.20 5.18 18.25
N GLY A 262 22.60 6.24 17.51
CA GLY A 262 22.82 7.60 18.03
C GLY A 262 21.70 8.11 18.94
N GLY A 263 22.02 8.22 20.24
CA GLY A 263 21.10 8.65 21.28
C GLY A 263 21.52 8.29 22.71
N SER A 264 22.45 7.35 22.89
CA SER A 264 23.04 7.10 24.21
C SER A 264 24.26 8.02 24.38
N LEU A 265 24.13 9.10 25.17
CA LEU A 265 25.30 9.68 25.83
C LEU A 265 25.92 8.55 26.65
N GLY A 266 27.03 7.99 26.17
CA GLY A 266 27.72 6.92 26.90
C GLY A 266 28.13 7.43 28.27
N GLY A 267 28.22 6.55 29.28
CA GLY A 267 28.63 6.95 30.64
C GLY A 267 29.96 7.72 30.67
N TRP A 268 30.82 7.54 29.66
CA TRP A 268 32.06 8.30 29.47
C TRP A 268 31.83 9.77 29.08
N GLU A 269 30.81 10.09 28.27
CA GLU A 269 30.46 11.45 27.86
C GLU A 269 29.83 12.22 29.02
N LEU A 270 28.98 11.56 29.81
CA LEU A 270 28.47 12.09 31.07
C LEU A 270 29.61 12.31 32.08
N GLY A 271 30.60 11.43 32.10
CA GLY A 271 31.82 11.59 32.90
C GLY A 271 32.63 12.83 32.51
N LEU A 272 32.77 13.11 31.20
CA LEU A 272 33.46 14.31 30.72
C LEU A 272 32.71 15.61 31.04
N VAL A 273 31.38 15.61 30.89
CA VAL A 273 30.56 16.79 31.25
C VAL A 273 30.62 17.05 32.75
N ALA A 274 30.57 16.00 33.58
CA ALA A 274 30.73 16.13 35.03
C ALA A 274 32.14 16.62 35.41
N ALA A 275 33.19 16.11 34.77
CA ALA A 275 34.56 16.56 35.01
C ALA A 275 34.77 18.03 34.63
N LEU A 276 34.21 18.48 33.50
CA LEU A 276 34.26 19.88 33.07
C LEU A 276 33.46 20.80 34.00
N ALA A 277 32.31 20.35 34.50
CA ALA A 277 31.53 21.09 35.50
C ALA A 277 32.29 21.25 36.83
N VAL A 278 32.96 20.20 37.31
CA VAL A 278 33.79 20.23 38.52
C VAL A 278 35.01 21.14 38.33
N LEU A 279 35.66 21.11 37.16
CA LEU A 279 36.77 22.01 36.83
C LEU A 279 36.32 23.48 36.74
N GLY A 280 35.13 23.73 36.19
CA GLY A 280 34.53 25.06 36.14
C GLY A 280 34.22 25.63 37.53
N LEU A 281 33.66 24.80 38.42
CA LEU A 281 33.37 25.18 39.81
C LEU A 281 34.65 25.44 40.61
N ARG A 282 35.70 24.61 40.43
CA ARG A 282 37.01 24.82 41.06
C ARG A 282 37.70 26.10 40.60
N ARG A 283 37.64 26.42 39.30
CA ARG A 283 38.20 27.68 38.77
C ARG A 283 37.45 28.92 39.29
N ARG A 284 36.15 28.79 39.59
CA ARG A 284 35.36 29.89 40.15
C ARG A 284 35.72 30.18 41.61
N GLN A 285 35.98 29.14 42.41
CA GLN A 285 36.43 29.27 43.80
C GLN A 285 37.87 29.83 43.92
N SER A 286 38.76 29.49 42.97
CA SER A 286 40.13 30.03 42.95
C SER A 286 40.23 31.50 42.53
N ARG A 287 39.16 32.10 42.00
CA ARG A 287 39.10 33.52 41.62
C ARG A 287 38.46 34.42 42.68
N SER A 288 37.96 33.84 43.77
CA SER A 288 37.28 34.54 44.88
C SER A 288 38.11 34.56 46.18
N VAL A 289 39.42 34.36 46.08
CA VAL A 289 40.41 34.54 47.17
C VAL A 289 41.43 35.56 46.71
#